data_AF-A0AAE1AVT7-F1
#
_entry.id   AF-A0AAE1AVT7-F1
#
_cell.length_a   1.000
_cell.length_b   1.000
_cell.length_c   1.000
_cell.angle_alpha   90.00
_cell.angle_beta   90.00
_cell.angle_gamma   90.00
#
_symmetry.space_group_name_H-M   'P 1'
#
loop_
_entity.id
_entity.type
_entity.pdbx_description
1 polymer ?
#
loop_
_entity_poly.entity_id
_entity_poly.type
_entity_poly.pdbx_seq_one_letter_code
_entity_poly.pdbx_strand_id
1 'polypeptide(L)'
;MYVCVFIVWPVQMFSSDGSYTFTIMIFVHILIVLLGLSYASAASGKKYVAEGYIVFEDSVLDLYRPYDAVNAKRDLLHDNEYFFTFSNYLYSTLQDYGLNIELRFIKIDVLDINVLKPRRGETDLNKSDVLKQFQDWLKKTDARKRLNYDFTLLFSGKKLGGINGIASTGVMCEKDFEPTGVITFGAQATAVTQAHEIGHIFGALHNGKEGHHVMRSARSYDYMERFTFSECTAFDIKQYLEKYGDACLLDTKSTSWTPNLPVEKYNGRLFNEDIVCRQVYGPGSFACNIPKTIKDYRSPDEDPDCLFIYCQDPKVKGSLSCRDAQTPEGMPCDHDKVCSLGKCVPNSSSKFARAIEPGCMLGDQEVIFLGGRETTCEQAYNQLGPDMCDESHPKQYQCCNFCAQKQRGATKGGCLGDFKSVNVDRVARSCSDAVRRLGRNNLCKDSYGSKRCCKTCANLKISDECYGDESTVNVDNDEYSCAGAVSKIGVNALCKNSYGNRRCCKTCSDAKVSDDCYGDESYVNVDNIPKSCSEAFILATPKGLCANSYGNRRCCKSCAGYNASRGKRSFESLDLVQESN
;
A
#
# COMPACT_ATOMS: atom_id res chain seq x y z
N MET A 1 -38.79 -8.41 -28.29
CA MET A 1 -37.70 -8.98 -27.48
C MET A 1 -37.28 -10.27 -28.18
N TYR A 2 -36.29 -10.20 -29.07
CA TYR A 2 -35.82 -11.36 -29.83
C TYR A 2 -34.60 -11.92 -29.09
N VAL A 3 -34.76 -13.12 -28.52
CA VAL A 3 -33.64 -13.90 -27.98
C VAL A 3 -33.03 -14.64 -29.17
N CYS A 4 -31.80 -14.30 -29.55
CA CYS A 4 -31.06 -15.04 -30.56
C CYS A 4 -30.56 -16.35 -29.94
N VAL A 5 -31.23 -17.47 -30.24
CA VAL A 5 -30.75 -18.82 -29.92
C VAL A 5 -30.44 -19.53 -31.23
N PHE A 6 -29.15 -19.72 -31.53
CA PHE A 6 -28.73 -20.64 -32.58
C PHE A 6 -28.71 -22.07 -32.00
N ILE A 7 -29.69 -22.88 -32.36
CA ILE A 7 -29.70 -24.31 -32.05
C ILE A 7 -29.01 -25.04 -33.20
N VAL A 8 -27.81 -25.56 -32.96
CA VAL A 8 -27.14 -26.48 -33.88
C VAL A 8 -27.53 -27.90 -33.48
N TRP A 9 -28.30 -28.59 -34.33
CA TRP A 9 -28.62 -30.01 -34.16
C TRP A 9 -27.50 -30.88 -34.73
N PRO A 10 -26.97 -31.86 -33.98
CA PRO A 10 -26.09 -32.88 -34.55
C PRO A 10 -26.95 -33.93 -35.27
N VAL A 11 -26.80 -34.04 -36.58
CA VAL A 11 -27.36 -35.15 -37.36
C VAL A 11 -26.37 -36.31 -37.31
N GLN A 12 -26.68 -37.35 -36.53
CA GLN A 12 -25.98 -38.64 -36.62
C GLN A 12 -26.62 -39.49 -37.72
N MET A 13 -25.87 -39.76 -38.79
CA MET A 13 -26.20 -40.79 -39.78
C MET A 13 -25.38 -42.04 -39.51
N PHE A 14 -26.05 -43.15 -39.20
CA PHE A 14 -25.46 -44.50 -39.21
C PHE A 14 -25.62 -45.12 -40.60
N SER A 15 -24.55 -45.69 -41.13
CA SER A 15 -24.53 -46.53 -42.35
C SER A 15 -24.02 -47.92 -41.97
N SER A 16 -24.73 -48.97 -42.42
CA SER A 16 -24.53 -50.37 -42.06
C SER A 16 -23.47 -51.11 -42.88
N ASP A 17 -22.92 -50.49 -43.93
CA ASP A 17 -22.14 -51.21 -44.92
C ASP A 17 -20.74 -50.60 -44.99
N GLY A 18 -19.78 -51.26 -44.31
CA GLY A 18 -18.44 -50.77 -43.98
C GLY A 18 -17.48 -50.52 -45.15
N SER A 19 -17.89 -49.77 -46.18
CA SER A 19 -17.04 -49.44 -47.33
C SER A 19 -17.36 -48.08 -47.99
N TYR A 20 -17.66 -47.03 -47.23
CA TYR A 20 -17.76 -45.65 -47.76
C TYR A 20 -17.24 -44.54 -46.83
N THR A 21 -16.49 -44.88 -45.79
CA THR A 21 -16.07 -43.90 -44.76
C THR A 21 -14.87 -43.04 -45.14
N PHE A 22 -14.08 -43.40 -46.15
CA PHE A 22 -12.82 -42.68 -46.45
C PHE A 22 -12.99 -41.52 -47.45
N THR A 23 -13.92 -41.61 -48.41
CA THR A 23 -14.09 -40.58 -49.45
C THR A 23 -14.93 -39.38 -48.99
N ILE A 24 -15.92 -39.61 -48.09
CA ILE A 24 -16.77 -38.52 -47.56
C ILE A 24 -15.98 -37.63 -46.58
N MET A 25 -15.03 -38.18 -45.81
CA MET A 25 -14.19 -37.38 -44.90
C MET A 25 -13.29 -36.38 -45.63
N ILE A 26 -12.78 -36.72 -46.82
CA ILE A 26 -11.93 -35.83 -47.62
C ILE A 26 -12.74 -34.66 -48.18
N PHE A 27 -13.96 -34.91 -48.68
CA PHE A 27 -14.83 -33.82 -49.15
C PHE A 27 -15.29 -32.91 -48.02
N VAL A 28 -15.58 -33.44 -46.84
CA VAL A 28 -15.93 -32.62 -45.66
C VAL A 28 -14.73 -31.79 -45.18
N HIS A 29 -13.51 -32.34 -45.17
CA HIS A 29 -12.32 -31.56 -44.82
C HIS A 29 -12.00 -30.48 -45.87
N ILE A 30 -12.14 -30.79 -47.16
CA ILE A 30 -11.95 -29.79 -48.23
C ILE A 30 -13.04 -28.71 -48.15
N LEU A 31 -14.29 -29.06 -47.86
CA LEU A 31 -15.37 -28.09 -47.70
C LEU A 31 -15.19 -27.25 -46.43
N ILE A 32 -14.72 -27.82 -45.32
CA ILE A 32 -14.40 -27.08 -44.08
C ILE A 32 -13.18 -26.18 -44.28
N VAL A 33 -12.16 -26.62 -45.02
CA VAL A 33 -10.99 -25.81 -45.37
C VAL A 33 -11.35 -24.72 -46.38
N LEU A 34 -12.22 -24.98 -47.35
CA LEU A 34 -12.71 -23.98 -48.30
C LEU A 34 -13.67 -23.00 -47.65
N LEU A 35 -14.57 -23.43 -46.75
CA LEU A 35 -15.38 -22.54 -45.92
C LEU A 35 -14.47 -21.74 -44.98
N GLY A 36 -13.48 -22.36 -44.34
CA GLY A 36 -12.49 -21.68 -43.51
C GLY A 36 -11.63 -20.66 -44.27
N LEU A 37 -11.24 -20.96 -45.51
CA LEU A 37 -10.52 -20.02 -46.40
C LEU A 37 -11.45 -18.93 -46.95
N SER A 38 -12.74 -19.22 -47.17
CA SER A 38 -13.75 -18.22 -47.55
C SER A 38 -14.07 -17.27 -46.40
N TYR A 39 -14.01 -17.74 -45.15
CA TYR A 39 -14.10 -16.92 -43.94
C TYR A 39 -12.80 -16.15 -43.66
N ALA A 40 -11.62 -16.68 -44.06
CA ALA A 40 -10.34 -16.00 -43.86
C ALA A 40 -10.06 -14.89 -44.88
N SER A 41 -10.69 -14.92 -46.06
CA SER A 41 -10.86 -13.73 -46.91
C SER A 41 -12.03 -12.87 -46.40
N ALA A 42 -12.15 -12.73 -45.08
CA ALA A 42 -12.97 -11.71 -44.44
C ALA A 42 -12.64 -10.40 -45.14
N ALA A 43 -13.60 -9.94 -45.96
CA ALA A 43 -13.53 -8.66 -46.63
C ALA A 43 -13.04 -7.66 -45.61
N SER A 44 -11.89 -6.99 -45.86
CA SER A 44 -11.43 -5.94 -44.97
C SER A 44 -12.58 -4.95 -44.89
N GLY A 45 -13.29 -4.97 -43.75
CA GLY A 45 -14.53 -4.21 -43.60
C GLY A 45 -14.27 -2.77 -44.00
N LYS A 46 -15.28 -2.13 -44.61
CA LYS A 46 -15.20 -0.73 -44.98
C LYS A 46 -14.67 0.06 -43.78
N LYS A 47 -13.59 0.81 -43.98
CA LYS A 47 -12.99 1.63 -42.92
C LYS A 47 -13.75 2.94 -42.84
N TYR A 48 -14.30 3.23 -41.67
CA TYR A 48 -14.96 4.46 -41.32
C TYR A 48 -14.03 5.33 -40.49
N VAL A 49 -13.90 6.61 -40.85
CA VAL A 49 -13.11 7.58 -40.11
C VAL A 49 -14.05 8.65 -39.59
N ALA A 50 -14.16 8.77 -38.26
CA ALA A 50 -14.96 9.82 -37.63
C ALA A 50 -14.03 10.92 -37.09
N GLU A 51 -14.21 12.13 -37.58
CA GLU A 51 -13.35 13.28 -37.26
C GLU A 51 -14.02 14.23 -36.26
N GLY A 52 -13.48 14.26 -35.05
CA GLY A 52 -14.03 14.96 -33.90
C GLY A 52 -13.45 16.33 -33.67
N TYR A 53 -14.31 17.31 -33.39
CA TYR A 53 -13.93 18.60 -32.79
C TYR A 53 -14.09 18.56 -31.28
N ILE A 54 -13.00 18.75 -30.54
CA ILE A 54 -12.96 18.60 -29.08
C ILE A 54 -12.83 19.95 -28.40
N VAL A 55 -13.65 20.17 -27.37
CA VAL A 55 -13.72 21.42 -26.62
C VAL A 55 -13.53 21.13 -25.13
N PHE A 56 -12.60 21.81 -24.49
CA PHE A 56 -12.43 21.81 -23.04
C PHE A 56 -12.85 23.15 -22.47
N GLU A 57 -13.72 23.13 -21.45
CA GLU A 57 -14.06 24.33 -20.69
C GLU A 57 -12.95 24.71 -19.70
N ASP A 58 -12.96 25.97 -19.25
CA ASP A 58 -12.01 26.46 -18.24
C ASP A 58 -12.08 25.65 -16.92
N SER A 59 -13.26 25.16 -16.55
CA SER A 59 -13.44 24.31 -15.37
C SER A 59 -12.66 22.99 -15.42
N VAL A 60 -12.26 22.50 -16.60
CA VAL A 60 -11.37 21.34 -16.69
C VAL A 60 -9.95 21.71 -16.26
N LEU A 61 -9.48 22.91 -16.63
CA LEU A 61 -8.15 23.39 -16.23
C LEU A 61 -8.04 23.58 -14.72
N ASP A 62 -9.14 23.90 -14.03
CA ASP A 62 -9.18 23.97 -12.56
C ASP A 62 -8.80 22.65 -11.89
N LEU A 63 -8.93 21.51 -12.58
CA LEU A 63 -8.47 20.21 -12.09
C LEU A 63 -6.94 20.05 -12.15
N TYR A 64 -6.25 20.82 -13.01
CA TYR A 64 -4.80 20.72 -13.24
C TYR A 64 -4.02 21.86 -12.56
N ARG A 65 -4.62 23.05 -12.47
CA ARG A 65 -4.00 24.26 -11.90
C ARG A 65 -3.42 24.08 -10.50
N PRO A 66 -4.05 23.34 -9.55
CA PRO A 66 -3.49 23.14 -8.22
C PRO A 66 -2.12 22.45 -8.20
N TYR A 67 -1.77 21.70 -9.26
CA TYR A 67 -0.50 20.98 -9.34
C TYR A 67 0.56 21.74 -10.12
N ASP A 68 0.15 22.31 -11.24
CA ASP A 68 1.06 22.96 -12.17
C ASP A 68 0.27 23.88 -13.08
N ALA A 69 -0.07 25.06 -12.55
CA ALA A 69 -0.80 26.09 -13.31
C ALA A 69 -0.10 26.48 -14.61
N VAL A 70 1.23 26.39 -14.67
CA VAL A 70 2.02 26.73 -15.87
C VAL A 70 1.81 25.70 -16.96
N ASN A 71 1.83 24.41 -16.62
CA ASN A 71 1.70 23.33 -17.58
C ASN A 71 0.28 22.73 -17.70
N ALA A 72 -0.71 23.24 -16.96
CA ALA A 72 -2.06 22.69 -16.88
C ALA A 72 -2.68 22.38 -18.26
N LYS A 73 -2.56 23.31 -19.22
CA LYS A 73 -3.09 23.11 -20.59
C LYS A 73 -2.35 22.00 -21.35
N ARG A 74 -1.02 21.94 -21.23
CA ARG A 74 -0.20 20.91 -21.87
C ARG A 74 -0.54 19.53 -21.31
N ASP A 75 -0.60 19.43 -19.99
CA ASP A 75 -0.88 18.17 -19.29
C ASP A 75 -2.30 17.68 -19.62
N LEU A 76 -3.30 18.57 -19.68
CA LEU A 76 -4.65 18.26 -20.16
C LEU A 76 -4.66 17.70 -21.59
N LEU A 77 -3.96 18.35 -22.53
CA LEU A 77 -3.92 17.89 -23.91
C LEU A 77 -3.26 16.51 -24.05
N HIS A 78 -2.20 16.27 -23.28
CA HIS A 78 -1.51 14.99 -23.23
C HIS A 78 -2.40 13.87 -22.65
N ASP A 79 -3.14 14.16 -21.57
CA ASP A 79 -4.12 13.23 -20.99
C ASP A 79 -5.26 12.93 -21.97
N ASN A 80 -5.72 13.94 -22.73
CA ASN A 80 -6.73 13.76 -23.76
C ASN A 80 -6.24 12.87 -24.92
N GLU A 81 -5.01 13.04 -25.39
CA GLU A 81 -4.44 12.15 -26.42
C GLU A 81 -4.42 10.69 -25.95
N TYR A 82 -4.07 10.47 -24.69
CA TYR A 82 -4.12 9.15 -24.07
C TYR A 82 -5.56 8.60 -24.01
N PHE A 83 -6.53 9.39 -23.54
CA PHE A 83 -7.94 8.96 -23.50
C PHE A 83 -8.49 8.61 -24.88
N PHE A 84 -8.18 9.42 -25.88
CA PHE A 84 -8.63 9.17 -27.25
C PHE A 84 -7.93 7.97 -27.90
N THR A 85 -6.65 7.75 -27.59
CA THR A 85 -5.94 6.52 -27.99
C THR A 85 -6.66 5.30 -27.41
N PHE A 86 -7.06 5.37 -26.14
CA PHE A 86 -7.83 4.30 -25.51
C PHE A 86 -9.24 4.15 -26.08
N SER A 87 -9.95 5.24 -26.40
CA SER A 87 -11.24 5.14 -27.10
C SER A 87 -11.09 4.47 -28.47
N ASN A 88 -10.05 4.79 -29.25
CA ASN A 88 -9.75 4.08 -30.50
C ASN A 88 -9.54 2.57 -30.28
N TYR A 89 -8.84 2.19 -29.22
CA TYR A 89 -8.74 0.78 -28.82
C TYR A 89 -10.13 0.16 -28.56
N LEU A 90 -11.02 0.84 -27.82
CA LEU A 90 -12.39 0.35 -27.61
C LEU A 90 -13.15 0.19 -28.94
N TYR A 91 -13.07 1.15 -29.85
CA TYR A 91 -13.70 1.05 -31.17
C TYR A 91 -13.12 -0.07 -32.03
N SER A 92 -11.84 -0.43 -31.84
CA SER A 92 -11.24 -1.56 -32.55
C SER A 92 -11.91 -2.90 -32.20
N THR A 93 -12.56 -3.03 -31.04
CA THR A 93 -13.30 -4.26 -30.68
C THR A 93 -14.57 -4.46 -31.50
N LEU A 94 -15.01 -3.45 -32.28
CA LEU A 94 -16.12 -3.59 -33.24
C LEU A 94 -15.69 -4.31 -34.53
N GLN A 95 -14.39 -4.47 -34.77
CA GLN A 95 -13.87 -5.13 -35.97
C GLN A 95 -14.26 -6.61 -36.02
N ASP A 96 -14.35 -7.27 -34.87
CA ASP A 96 -14.83 -8.66 -34.74
C ASP A 96 -16.28 -8.82 -35.26
N TYR A 97 -17.04 -7.72 -35.26
CA TYR A 97 -18.39 -7.64 -35.80
C TYR A 97 -18.43 -6.98 -37.19
N GLY A 98 -17.29 -6.84 -37.89
CA GLY A 98 -17.23 -6.28 -39.25
C GLY A 98 -17.39 -4.77 -39.34
N LEU A 99 -17.17 -4.03 -38.25
CA LEU A 99 -17.13 -2.57 -38.24
C LEU A 99 -15.72 -2.07 -37.93
N ASN A 100 -15.10 -1.37 -38.88
CA ASN A 100 -13.77 -0.79 -38.69
C ASN A 100 -13.89 0.73 -38.56
N ILE A 101 -13.96 1.23 -37.33
CA ILE A 101 -14.10 2.65 -37.01
C ILE A 101 -12.79 3.18 -36.43
N GLU A 102 -12.29 4.28 -36.99
CA GLU A 102 -11.15 5.04 -36.48
C GLU A 102 -11.60 6.45 -36.09
N LEU A 103 -11.30 6.86 -34.86
CA LEU A 103 -11.55 8.21 -34.37
C LEU A 103 -10.32 9.09 -34.61
N ARG A 104 -10.55 10.29 -35.13
CA ARG A 104 -9.51 11.31 -35.34
C ARG A 104 -9.89 12.62 -34.70
N PHE A 105 -8.88 13.41 -34.37
CA PHE A 105 -9.07 14.82 -34.08
C PHE A 105 -9.04 15.62 -35.36
N ILE A 106 -9.95 16.59 -35.48
CA ILE A 106 -9.80 17.67 -36.46
C ILE A 106 -9.24 18.93 -35.81
N LYS A 107 -9.62 19.19 -34.55
CA LYS A 107 -9.20 20.33 -33.76
C LYS A 107 -9.50 20.07 -32.29
N ILE A 108 -8.65 20.59 -31.41
CA ILE A 108 -8.87 20.64 -29.97
C ILE A 108 -8.79 22.11 -29.54
N ASP A 109 -9.85 22.63 -28.92
CA ASP A 109 -9.87 23.96 -28.31
C ASP A 109 -9.97 23.84 -26.78
N VAL A 110 -9.13 24.59 -26.08
CA VAL A 110 -9.19 24.74 -24.62
C VAL A 110 -9.58 26.19 -24.34
N LEU A 111 -10.79 26.37 -23.82
CA LEU A 111 -11.42 27.66 -23.61
C LEU A 111 -11.04 28.25 -22.26
N ASP A 112 -11.01 29.57 -22.18
CA ASP A 112 -10.89 30.39 -20.96
C ASP A 112 -12.26 30.76 -20.35
N ILE A 113 -13.33 30.16 -20.89
CA ILE A 113 -14.69 30.34 -20.43
C ILE A 113 -15.36 29.00 -20.16
N ASN A 114 -16.43 29.05 -19.36
CA ASN A 114 -17.37 27.95 -19.22
C ASN A 114 -18.59 28.24 -20.12
N VAL A 115 -18.76 27.43 -21.15
CA VAL A 115 -19.92 27.40 -22.05
C VAL A 115 -21.18 26.96 -21.29
N LEU A 116 -21.05 25.95 -20.44
CA LEU A 116 -22.11 25.36 -19.64
C LEU A 116 -22.31 26.12 -18.34
N LYS A 117 -23.56 26.51 -18.11
CA LYS A 117 -23.99 27.25 -16.92
C LYS A 117 -24.91 26.37 -16.08
N PRO A 118 -24.61 26.16 -14.79
CA PRO A 118 -25.57 25.55 -13.87
C PRO A 118 -26.77 26.50 -13.68
N ARG A 119 -27.91 25.95 -13.24
CA ARG A 119 -29.05 26.80 -12.87
C ARG A 119 -28.71 27.63 -11.64
N ARG A 120 -29.44 28.73 -11.44
CA ARG A 120 -29.20 29.63 -10.30
C ARG A 120 -29.35 28.87 -8.99
N GLY A 121 -28.25 28.79 -8.23
CA GLY A 121 -28.19 28.09 -6.93
C GLY A 121 -27.78 26.62 -7.00
N GLU A 122 -27.55 26.06 -8.18
CA GLU A 122 -27.04 24.70 -8.36
C GLU A 122 -25.51 24.73 -8.58
N THR A 123 -24.80 23.76 -8.04
CA THR A 123 -23.37 23.54 -8.33
C THR A 123 -23.17 22.62 -9.53
N ASP A 124 -24.08 21.68 -9.70
CA ASP A 124 -24.05 20.67 -10.75
C ASP A 124 -24.78 21.18 -11.99
N LEU A 125 -24.41 20.63 -13.14
CA LEU A 125 -25.02 20.97 -14.41
C LEU A 125 -26.33 20.19 -14.60
N ASN A 126 -27.34 20.86 -15.14
CA ASN A 126 -28.62 20.22 -15.44
C ASN A 126 -28.53 19.41 -16.74
N LYS A 127 -28.64 18.08 -16.63
CA LYS A 127 -28.52 17.15 -17.77
C LYS A 127 -29.47 17.46 -18.93
N SER A 128 -30.65 18.04 -18.69
CA SER A 128 -31.62 18.35 -19.74
C SER A 128 -31.25 19.59 -20.55
N ASP A 129 -30.39 20.47 -20.02
CA ASP A 129 -30.08 21.76 -20.62
C ASP A 129 -28.69 21.77 -21.29
N VAL A 130 -27.76 20.91 -20.87
CA VAL A 130 -26.34 20.99 -21.28
C VAL A 130 -26.10 20.77 -22.77
N LEU A 131 -26.79 19.80 -23.40
CA LEU A 131 -26.65 19.56 -24.84
C LEU A 131 -27.10 20.78 -25.64
N LYS A 132 -28.26 21.35 -25.29
CA LYS A 132 -28.79 22.54 -25.94
C LYS A 132 -27.85 23.74 -25.77
N GLN A 133 -27.32 23.96 -24.57
CA GLN A 133 -26.34 25.04 -24.31
C GLN A 133 -25.10 24.90 -25.20
N PHE A 134 -24.56 23.68 -25.33
CA PHE A 134 -23.39 23.43 -26.16
C PHE A 134 -23.71 23.61 -27.66
N GLN A 135 -24.84 23.09 -28.12
CA GLN A 135 -25.32 23.27 -29.50
C GLN A 135 -25.54 24.75 -29.86
N ASP A 136 -26.14 25.53 -28.97
CA ASP A 136 -26.34 26.97 -29.16
C ASP A 136 -24.99 27.71 -29.26
N TRP A 137 -23.98 27.29 -28.48
CA TRP A 137 -22.63 27.82 -28.59
C TRP A 137 -21.93 27.46 -29.91
N LEU A 138 -22.07 26.21 -30.38
CA LEU A 138 -21.53 25.77 -31.67
C LEU A 138 -22.14 26.55 -32.84
N LYS A 139 -23.47 26.78 -32.81
CA LYS A 139 -24.17 27.61 -33.79
C LYS A 139 -23.70 29.05 -33.76
N LYS A 140 -23.59 29.65 -32.56
CA LYS A 140 -23.13 31.03 -32.38
C LYS A 140 -21.70 31.24 -32.90
N THR A 141 -20.84 30.23 -32.79
CA THR A 141 -19.43 30.28 -33.24
C THR A 141 -19.23 29.74 -34.66
N ASP A 142 -20.32 29.38 -35.34
CA ASP A 142 -20.35 28.78 -36.68
C ASP A 142 -19.35 27.60 -36.80
N ALA A 143 -19.19 26.83 -35.73
CA ALA A 143 -18.09 25.87 -35.59
C ALA A 143 -18.18 24.75 -36.64
N ARG A 144 -19.38 24.18 -36.87
CA ARG A 144 -19.58 23.10 -37.83
C ARG A 144 -19.27 23.53 -39.26
N LYS A 145 -19.70 24.73 -39.67
CA LYS A 145 -19.40 25.25 -41.01
C LYS A 145 -17.90 25.53 -41.22
N ARG A 146 -17.21 26.03 -40.19
CA ARG A 146 -15.78 26.35 -40.27
C ARG A 146 -14.88 25.13 -40.23
N LEU A 147 -15.24 24.12 -39.46
CA LEU A 147 -14.38 22.95 -39.21
C LEU A 147 -14.85 21.71 -39.99
N ASN A 148 -16.13 21.60 -40.33
CA ASN A 148 -16.73 20.46 -41.00
C ASN A 148 -16.48 19.12 -40.26
N TYR A 149 -16.58 19.09 -38.93
CA TYR A 149 -16.41 17.86 -38.14
C TYR A 149 -17.61 16.90 -38.30
N ASP A 150 -17.37 15.60 -38.03
CA ASP A 150 -18.40 14.55 -38.02
C ASP A 150 -19.05 14.42 -36.64
N PHE A 151 -18.30 14.72 -35.58
CA PHE A 151 -18.84 14.82 -34.23
C PHE A 151 -18.10 15.90 -33.42
N THR A 152 -18.69 16.29 -32.30
CA THR A 152 -18.04 17.21 -31.37
C THR A 152 -18.35 16.87 -29.93
N LEU A 153 -17.34 16.98 -29.08
CA LEU A 153 -17.44 16.71 -27.65
C LEU A 153 -17.00 17.93 -26.85
N LEU A 154 -17.75 18.23 -25.80
CA LEU A 154 -17.36 19.20 -24.78
C LEU A 154 -17.07 18.50 -23.46
N PHE A 155 -15.89 18.75 -22.91
CA PHE A 155 -15.47 18.29 -21.59
C PHE A 155 -15.61 19.40 -20.56
N SER A 156 -16.27 19.09 -19.45
CA SER A 156 -16.51 20.01 -18.34
C SER A 156 -15.88 19.47 -17.06
N GLY A 157 -15.28 20.34 -16.24
CA GLY A 157 -14.85 19.97 -14.89
C GLY A 157 -16.01 19.90 -13.89
N LYS A 158 -17.24 20.21 -14.33
CA LYS A 158 -18.45 20.19 -13.50
C LYS A 158 -19.22 18.87 -13.67
N LYS A 159 -19.87 18.43 -12.59
CA LYS A 159 -20.66 17.20 -12.57
C LYS A 159 -21.99 17.37 -13.30
N LEU A 160 -22.41 16.36 -14.07
CA LEU A 160 -23.68 16.32 -14.80
C LEU A 160 -24.80 15.63 -14.01
N GLY A 161 -25.05 16.02 -12.75
CA GLY A 161 -26.22 15.51 -11.99
C GLY A 161 -26.29 13.98 -11.86
N GLY A 162 -25.15 13.32 -11.63
CA GLY A 162 -25.04 11.88 -11.38
C GLY A 162 -24.61 11.02 -12.59
N ILE A 163 -24.71 11.53 -13.82
CA ILE A 163 -24.16 10.89 -15.01
C ILE A 163 -22.76 11.45 -15.34
N ASN A 164 -21.98 10.72 -16.13
CA ASN A 164 -20.66 11.18 -16.59
C ASN A 164 -20.69 11.79 -17.99
N GLY A 165 -21.72 11.51 -18.78
CA GLY A 165 -21.84 12.02 -20.12
C GLY A 165 -23.29 12.02 -20.60
N ILE A 166 -23.53 12.79 -21.66
CA ILE A 166 -24.77 12.80 -22.41
C ILE A 166 -24.47 13.19 -23.86
N ALA A 167 -25.11 12.53 -24.81
CA ALA A 167 -24.95 12.81 -26.23
C ALA A 167 -26.26 12.79 -27.01
N SER A 168 -26.23 13.44 -28.17
CA SER A 168 -27.26 13.27 -29.20
C SER A 168 -27.16 11.86 -29.77
N THR A 169 -28.31 11.20 -30.01
CA THR A 169 -28.33 9.81 -30.47
C THR A 169 -28.62 9.71 -31.96
N GLY A 170 -27.78 8.99 -32.71
CA GLY A 170 -28.01 8.67 -34.12
C GLY A 170 -27.98 9.91 -35.01
N VAL A 171 -26.96 10.74 -34.89
CA VAL A 171 -26.87 12.02 -35.61
C VAL A 171 -25.50 12.24 -36.28
N MET A 172 -24.59 11.25 -36.25
CA MET A 172 -23.23 11.34 -36.80
C MET A 172 -23.17 11.93 -38.22
N CYS A 173 -23.90 11.36 -39.17
CA CYS A 173 -23.95 11.84 -40.56
C CYS A 173 -25.23 12.63 -40.89
N GLU A 174 -26.04 12.99 -39.88
CA GLU A 174 -27.26 13.76 -40.13
C GLU A 174 -26.94 15.25 -40.35
N LYS A 175 -27.43 15.82 -41.45
CA LYS A 175 -27.13 17.22 -41.84
C LYS A 175 -27.85 18.25 -40.98
N ASP A 176 -29.06 17.92 -40.53
CA ASP A 176 -29.96 18.86 -39.84
C ASP A 176 -29.78 18.85 -38.31
N PHE A 177 -29.02 17.90 -37.79
CA PHE A 177 -28.79 17.72 -36.35
C PHE A 177 -27.33 17.87 -36.01
N GLU A 178 -27.04 18.41 -34.82
CA GLU A 178 -25.66 18.63 -34.36
C GLU A 178 -25.15 17.38 -33.61
N PRO A 179 -24.10 16.69 -34.10
CA PRO A 179 -23.55 15.48 -33.48
C PRO A 179 -22.72 15.80 -32.23
N THR A 180 -23.41 16.18 -31.15
CA THR A 180 -22.79 16.65 -29.90
C THR A 180 -22.79 15.63 -28.77
N GLY A 181 -21.72 15.61 -27.99
CA GLY A 181 -21.65 15.01 -26.66
C GLY A 181 -21.10 15.98 -25.61
N VAL A 182 -21.50 15.81 -24.36
CA VAL A 182 -21.01 16.57 -23.20
C VAL A 182 -20.57 15.56 -22.14
N ILE A 183 -19.35 15.69 -21.64
CA ILE A 183 -18.71 14.73 -20.74
C ILE A 183 -18.18 15.46 -19.50
N THR A 184 -18.49 14.96 -18.31
CA THR A 184 -17.76 15.32 -17.08
C THR A 184 -16.37 14.71 -17.16
N PHE A 185 -15.36 15.56 -17.14
CA PHE A 185 -13.97 15.14 -17.14
C PHE A 185 -13.60 14.49 -15.80
N GLY A 186 -13.10 13.26 -15.81
CA GLY A 186 -12.67 12.56 -14.62
C GLY A 186 -11.84 11.31 -14.94
N ALA A 187 -10.50 11.43 -14.84
CA ALA A 187 -9.52 10.37 -15.03
C ALA A 187 -9.86 9.34 -16.13
N GLN A 188 -9.57 8.05 -15.94
CA GLN A 188 -9.80 6.99 -16.95
C GLN A 188 -11.26 6.85 -17.37
N ALA A 189 -12.20 7.09 -16.45
CA ALA A 189 -13.62 7.04 -16.76
C ALA A 189 -13.99 7.99 -17.91
N THR A 190 -13.19 9.04 -18.14
CA THR A 190 -13.31 9.94 -19.31
C THR A 190 -13.19 9.18 -20.64
N ALA A 191 -12.21 8.28 -20.81
CA ALA A 191 -11.99 7.58 -22.08
C ALA A 191 -13.13 6.60 -22.43
N VAL A 192 -13.65 5.89 -21.43
CA VAL A 192 -14.78 4.96 -21.60
C VAL A 192 -16.07 5.75 -21.83
N THR A 193 -16.31 6.82 -21.04
CA THR A 193 -17.48 7.69 -21.23
C THR A 193 -17.43 8.36 -22.61
N GLN A 194 -16.26 8.80 -23.06
CA GLN A 194 -16.07 9.33 -24.40
C GLN A 194 -16.47 8.33 -25.48
N ALA A 195 -15.97 7.10 -25.40
CA ALA A 195 -16.33 6.07 -26.37
C ALA A 195 -17.84 5.77 -26.35
N HIS A 196 -18.43 5.73 -25.15
CA HIS A 196 -19.86 5.55 -24.93
C HIS A 196 -20.71 6.65 -25.58
N GLU A 197 -20.38 7.93 -25.33
CA GLU A 197 -21.11 9.06 -25.89
C GLU A 197 -20.97 9.14 -27.41
N ILE A 198 -19.80 8.82 -27.98
CA ILE A 198 -19.64 8.71 -29.44
C ILE A 198 -20.49 7.55 -29.98
N GLY A 199 -20.63 6.45 -29.21
CA GLY A 199 -21.48 5.31 -29.59
C GLY A 199 -22.93 5.74 -29.72
N HIS A 200 -23.44 6.56 -28.80
CA HIS A 200 -24.74 7.20 -28.94
C HIS A 200 -24.82 8.06 -30.20
N ILE A 201 -23.82 8.88 -30.53
CA ILE A 201 -23.81 9.70 -31.76
C ILE A 201 -23.93 8.81 -33.02
N PHE A 202 -23.33 7.62 -33.02
CA PHE A 202 -23.49 6.58 -34.04
C PHE A 202 -24.83 5.82 -34.01
N GLY A 203 -25.73 6.16 -33.09
CA GLY A 203 -27.07 5.55 -33.00
C GLY A 203 -27.15 4.33 -32.08
N ALA A 204 -26.06 3.95 -31.41
CA ALA A 204 -26.09 2.83 -30.46
C ALA A 204 -26.96 3.15 -29.24
N LEU A 205 -27.75 2.17 -28.81
CA LEU A 205 -28.55 2.25 -27.60
C LEU A 205 -27.81 1.60 -26.42
N HIS A 206 -28.36 1.80 -25.22
CA HIS A 206 -27.85 1.09 -24.06
C HIS A 206 -28.12 -0.42 -24.14
N ASN A 207 -27.15 -1.25 -23.72
CA ASN A 207 -27.26 -2.72 -23.70
C ASN A 207 -28.16 -3.26 -22.56
N GLY A 208 -29.11 -2.47 -22.07
CA GLY A 208 -29.90 -2.79 -20.88
C GLY A 208 -29.15 -2.62 -19.56
N LYS A 209 -29.83 -2.92 -18.44
CA LYS A 209 -29.27 -2.76 -17.08
C LYS A 209 -28.22 -3.81 -16.71
N GLU A 210 -28.25 -4.97 -17.37
CA GLU A 210 -27.34 -6.10 -17.13
C GLU A 210 -26.14 -6.09 -18.09
N GLY A 211 -26.08 -5.14 -19.03
CA GLY A 211 -24.95 -5.03 -19.93
C GLY A 211 -23.65 -4.69 -19.20
N HIS A 212 -22.59 -5.42 -19.52
CA HIS A 212 -21.25 -5.21 -18.96
C HIS A 212 -20.29 -4.46 -19.91
N HIS A 213 -20.73 -4.20 -21.14
CA HIS A 213 -19.96 -3.57 -22.22
C HIS A 213 -19.92 -2.04 -22.16
N VAL A 214 -19.16 -1.39 -23.06
CA VAL A 214 -19.03 0.08 -23.13
C VAL A 214 -20.39 0.80 -23.12
N MET A 215 -21.41 0.32 -23.86
CA MET A 215 -22.76 0.92 -23.94
C MET A 215 -23.71 0.58 -22.77
N ARG A 216 -23.19 0.23 -21.60
CA ARG A 216 -24.00 0.00 -20.38
C ARG A 216 -24.61 1.29 -19.82
N SER A 217 -25.85 1.23 -19.31
CA SER A 217 -26.55 2.43 -18.79
C SER A 217 -26.18 2.83 -17.35
N ALA A 218 -25.58 1.92 -16.58
CA ALA A 218 -25.25 2.14 -15.17
C ALA A 218 -23.73 1.99 -14.96
N ARG A 219 -23.13 2.66 -13.99
CA ARG A 219 -21.71 2.47 -13.67
C ARG A 219 -21.49 1.15 -12.94
N SER A 220 -20.47 0.41 -13.32
CA SER A 220 -19.84 -0.61 -12.49
C SER A 220 -18.50 -0.94 -13.10
N TYR A 221 -17.54 -1.14 -12.20
CA TYR A 221 -16.15 -1.29 -12.56
C TYR A 221 -15.74 -2.76 -12.59
N ASP A 222 -16.67 -3.65 -12.24
CA ASP A 222 -16.36 -5.02 -11.81
C ASP A 222 -16.36 -6.04 -12.97
N TYR A 223 -16.49 -5.58 -14.21
CA TYR A 223 -16.62 -6.47 -15.37
C TYR A 223 -15.57 -6.15 -16.43
N MET A 224 -14.90 -7.18 -16.91
CA MET A 224 -13.85 -7.09 -17.94
C MET A 224 -14.41 -6.62 -19.28
N GLU A 225 -15.67 -6.94 -19.56
CA GLU A 225 -16.40 -6.56 -20.76
C GLU A 225 -16.51 -5.04 -20.91
N ARG A 226 -16.29 -4.25 -19.84
CA ARG A 226 -16.28 -2.77 -19.87
C ARG A 226 -15.31 -2.19 -20.89
N PHE A 227 -14.34 -3.00 -21.34
CA PHE A 227 -13.34 -2.65 -22.34
C PHE A 227 -13.68 -3.13 -23.76
N THR A 228 -14.93 -3.53 -24.01
CA THR A 228 -15.39 -4.02 -25.31
C THR A 228 -16.78 -3.48 -25.63
N PHE A 229 -17.04 -3.24 -26.90
CA PHE A 229 -18.41 -3.09 -27.40
C PHE A 229 -19.07 -4.46 -27.58
N SER A 230 -20.40 -4.52 -27.44
CA SER A 230 -21.16 -5.73 -27.69
C SER A 230 -21.53 -5.87 -29.16
N GLU A 231 -21.96 -7.07 -29.54
CA GLU A 231 -22.61 -7.32 -30.82
C GLU A 231 -23.84 -6.41 -31.04
N CYS A 232 -24.66 -6.16 -30.01
CA CYS A 232 -25.81 -5.26 -30.12
C CYS A 232 -25.40 -3.84 -30.49
N THR A 233 -24.32 -3.33 -29.88
CA THR A 233 -23.78 -2.02 -30.25
C THR A 233 -23.34 -2.00 -31.71
N ALA A 234 -22.63 -3.03 -32.17
CA ALA A 234 -22.21 -3.12 -33.57
C ALA A 234 -23.42 -3.16 -34.52
N PHE A 235 -24.48 -3.90 -34.16
CA PHE A 235 -25.71 -3.99 -34.92
C PHE A 235 -26.40 -2.63 -35.05
N ASP A 236 -26.58 -1.90 -33.93
CA ASP A 236 -27.23 -0.59 -33.94
C ASP A 236 -26.48 0.41 -34.84
N ILE A 237 -25.15 0.43 -34.77
CA ILE A 237 -24.31 1.31 -35.60
C ILE A 237 -24.44 0.94 -37.08
N LYS A 238 -24.44 -0.35 -37.42
CA LYS A 238 -24.66 -0.78 -38.82
C LYS A 238 -26.04 -0.34 -39.33
N GLN A 239 -27.09 -0.55 -38.55
CA GLN A 239 -28.43 -0.11 -38.93
C GLN A 239 -28.50 1.40 -39.15
N TYR A 240 -27.81 2.18 -38.31
CA TYR A 240 -27.69 3.61 -38.48
C TYR A 240 -27.01 3.98 -39.81
N LEU A 241 -25.84 3.39 -40.09
CA LEU A 241 -25.08 3.67 -41.32
C LEU A 241 -25.83 3.21 -42.58
N GLU A 242 -26.56 2.09 -42.53
CA GLU A 242 -27.41 1.62 -43.62
C GLU A 242 -28.57 2.58 -43.89
N LYS A 243 -29.20 3.11 -42.82
CA LYS A 243 -30.37 3.98 -42.91
C LYS A 243 -30.04 5.41 -43.37
N TYR A 244 -28.97 5.99 -42.83
CA TYR A 244 -28.65 7.41 -43.04
C TYR A 244 -27.46 7.63 -43.98
N GLY A 245 -26.82 6.55 -44.41
CA GLY A 245 -25.61 6.57 -45.21
C GLY A 245 -24.36 6.80 -44.37
N ASP A 246 -23.21 6.50 -44.97
CA ASP A 246 -21.91 6.57 -44.32
C ASP A 246 -20.95 7.55 -44.99
N ALA A 247 -21.44 8.34 -45.97
CA ALA A 247 -20.61 9.22 -46.79
C ALA A 247 -19.77 10.22 -45.99
N CYS A 248 -20.28 10.70 -44.85
CA CYS A 248 -19.54 11.65 -44.01
C CYS A 248 -18.25 11.04 -43.42
N LEU A 249 -18.18 9.71 -43.29
CA LEU A 249 -17.10 8.98 -42.63
C LEU A 249 -16.07 8.39 -43.60
N LEU A 250 -16.27 8.56 -44.90
CA LEU A 250 -15.38 7.99 -45.93
C LEU A 250 -14.32 8.98 -46.40
N ASP A 251 -14.65 10.27 -46.29
CA ASP A 251 -13.77 11.35 -46.70
C ASP A 251 -12.98 11.86 -45.49
N THR A 252 -11.72 11.44 -45.40
CA THR A 252 -10.80 11.91 -44.37
C THR A 252 -10.15 13.22 -44.76
N LYS A 253 -10.19 14.21 -43.87
CA LYS A 253 -9.51 15.49 -44.05
C LYS A 253 -8.01 15.33 -43.83
N SER A 254 -7.21 15.98 -44.67
CA SER A 254 -5.74 15.95 -44.54
C SER A 254 -5.21 16.60 -43.26
N THR A 255 -6.02 17.43 -42.60
CA THR A 255 -5.67 18.10 -41.34
C THR A 255 -6.05 17.28 -40.12
N SER A 256 -6.83 16.20 -40.26
CA SER A 256 -7.17 15.36 -39.13
C SER A 256 -6.01 14.44 -38.77
N TRP A 257 -5.91 14.05 -37.51
CA TRP A 257 -4.87 13.15 -37.04
C TRP A 257 -5.42 12.13 -36.04
N THR A 258 -4.83 10.94 -36.09
CA THR A 258 -5.13 9.86 -35.14
C THR A 258 -4.18 10.01 -33.95
N PRO A 259 -4.70 10.21 -32.73
CA PRO A 259 -3.87 10.16 -31.54
C PRO A 259 -3.28 8.77 -31.38
N ASN A 260 -1.98 8.72 -31.09
CA ASN A 260 -1.23 7.48 -30.93
C ASN A 260 -0.27 7.61 -29.75
N LEU A 261 -0.85 7.65 -28.56
CA LEU A 261 -0.14 7.69 -27.30
C LEU A 261 -0.40 6.40 -26.53
N PRO A 262 0.29 5.30 -26.88
CA PRO A 262 0.10 4.04 -26.20
C PRO A 262 0.55 4.16 -24.73
N VAL A 263 -0.02 3.31 -23.88
CA VAL A 263 0.20 3.26 -22.43
C VAL A 263 1.69 3.33 -22.06
N GLU A 264 2.55 2.61 -22.77
CA GLU A 264 3.98 2.52 -22.48
C GLU A 264 4.75 3.82 -22.75
N LYS A 265 4.19 4.68 -23.62
CA LYS A 265 4.77 5.97 -23.98
C LYS A 265 4.16 7.12 -23.19
N TYR A 266 3.02 6.91 -22.55
CA TYR A 266 2.39 7.91 -21.71
C TYR A 266 3.32 8.24 -20.52
N ASN A 267 3.67 9.51 -20.40
CA ASN A 267 4.52 10.06 -19.33
C ASN A 267 3.80 11.15 -18.52
N GLY A 268 2.48 11.23 -18.63
CA GLY A 268 1.68 12.21 -17.92
C GLY A 268 1.43 11.80 -16.48
N ARG A 269 0.46 12.46 -15.84
CA ARG A 269 0.24 12.39 -14.40
C ARG A 269 -0.88 11.45 -13.97
N LEU A 270 -1.62 10.84 -14.91
CA LEU A 270 -2.72 9.94 -14.61
C LEU A 270 -2.29 8.65 -13.90
N PHE A 271 -1.00 8.31 -13.92
CA PHE A 271 -0.46 7.16 -13.19
C PHE A 271 -0.09 7.48 -11.75
N ASN A 272 -0.45 8.67 -11.26
CA ASN A 272 -0.45 9.02 -9.85
C ASN A 272 -1.90 8.95 -9.33
N GLU A 273 -2.12 8.11 -8.33
CA GLU A 273 -3.43 7.80 -7.78
C GLU A 273 -4.07 9.01 -7.10
N ASP A 274 -3.29 9.85 -6.41
CA ASP A 274 -3.81 11.07 -5.80
C ASP A 274 -4.35 12.04 -6.85
N ILE A 275 -3.69 12.10 -8.03
CA ILE A 275 -4.14 12.93 -9.15
C ILE A 275 -5.46 12.40 -9.71
N VAL A 276 -5.59 11.09 -9.88
CA VAL A 276 -6.86 10.45 -10.27
C VAL A 276 -7.96 10.77 -9.25
N CYS A 277 -7.68 10.62 -7.96
CA CYS A 277 -8.63 10.87 -6.89
C CYS A 277 -9.13 12.32 -6.88
N ARG A 278 -8.23 13.29 -7.05
CA ARG A 278 -8.58 14.71 -7.12
C ARG A 278 -9.33 15.08 -8.38
N GLN A 279 -9.04 14.44 -9.52
CA GLN A 279 -9.84 14.63 -10.73
C GLN A 279 -11.28 14.12 -10.55
N VAL A 280 -11.49 13.04 -9.79
CA VAL A 280 -12.83 12.43 -9.60
C VAL A 280 -13.64 13.09 -8.48
N TYR A 281 -13.02 13.34 -7.33
CA TYR A 281 -13.71 13.81 -6.11
C TYR A 281 -13.46 15.29 -5.79
N GLY A 282 -12.48 15.91 -6.46
CA GLY A 282 -12.15 17.33 -6.33
C GLY A 282 -10.93 17.60 -5.44
N PRO A 283 -10.62 18.89 -5.23
CA PRO A 283 -9.50 19.31 -4.40
C PRO A 283 -9.56 18.72 -2.98
N GLY A 284 -8.43 18.26 -2.46
CA GLY A 284 -8.33 17.64 -1.13
C GLY A 284 -8.66 16.15 -1.08
N SER A 285 -9.07 15.54 -2.20
CA SER A 285 -9.06 14.08 -2.33
C SER A 285 -7.63 13.56 -2.48
N PHE A 286 -7.40 12.30 -2.12
CA PHE A 286 -6.13 11.59 -2.28
C PHE A 286 -6.39 10.08 -2.23
N ALA A 287 -5.43 9.27 -2.66
CA ALA A 287 -5.55 7.82 -2.69
C ALA A 287 -5.60 7.25 -1.27
N CYS A 288 -6.64 6.46 -1.01
CA CYS A 288 -6.76 5.64 0.16
C CYS A 288 -5.93 4.37 0.00
N ASN A 289 -4.89 4.24 0.79
CA ASN A 289 -4.24 2.95 0.97
C ASN A 289 -5.11 2.14 1.93
N ILE A 290 -5.74 1.07 1.42
CA ILE A 290 -6.64 0.20 2.19
C ILE A 290 -5.98 -1.18 2.27
N PRO A 291 -5.95 -1.84 3.45
CA PRO A 291 -5.41 -3.19 3.61
C PRO A 291 -5.94 -4.17 2.55
N LYS A 292 -5.06 -5.00 2.00
CA LYS A 292 -5.42 -6.04 1.01
C LYS A 292 -6.55 -6.96 1.49
N THR A 293 -6.62 -7.25 2.79
CA THR A 293 -7.66 -8.07 3.40
C THR A 293 -9.09 -7.53 3.21
N ILE A 294 -9.25 -6.23 2.94
CA ILE A 294 -10.54 -5.62 2.61
C ILE A 294 -10.86 -5.76 1.11
N LYS A 295 -9.83 -5.90 0.27
CA LYS A 295 -9.94 -6.05 -1.19
C LYS A 295 -10.27 -7.49 -1.62
N ASP A 296 -9.94 -8.49 -0.81
CA ASP A 296 -10.03 -9.93 -1.13
C ASP A 296 -11.46 -10.53 -1.22
N TYR A 297 -12.52 -9.72 -1.19
CA TYR A 297 -13.90 -10.22 -1.36
C TYR A 297 -14.30 -10.48 -2.82
N ARG A 298 -13.38 -10.39 -3.78
CA ARG A 298 -13.66 -10.45 -5.22
C ARG A 298 -13.06 -11.71 -5.87
N SER A 299 -13.53 -11.99 -7.09
CA SER A 299 -13.16 -13.17 -7.87
C SER A 299 -11.64 -13.33 -7.94
N PRO A 300 -11.08 -14.55 -7.77
CA PRO A 300 -9.63 -14.78 -7.81
C PRO A 300 -8.95 -14.46 -9.14
N ASP A 301 -9.72 -14.26 -10.21
CA ASP A 301 -9.22 -13.92 -11.55
C ASP A 301 -9.12 -12.39 -11.80
N GLU A 302 -9.54 -11.57 -10.84
CA GLU A 302 -9.54 -10.11 -10.93
C GLU A 302 -8.44 -9.52 -10.04
N ASP A 303 -7.62 -8.63 -10.60
CA ASP A 303 -6.71 -7.80 -9.82
C ASP A 303 -7.48 -6.53 -9.38
N PRO A 304 -7.95 -6.43 -8.13
CA PRO A 304 -8.82 -5.33 -7.70
C PRO A 304 -8.17 -3.96 -7.88
N ASP A 305 -6.85 -3.88 -7.76
CA ASP A 305 -6.06 -2.66 -7.97
C ASP A 305 -6.16 -2.12 -9.40
N CYS A 306 -6.40 -3.00 -10.39
CA CYS A 306 -6.59 -2.62 -11.79
C CYS A 306 -8.05 -2.38 -12.18
N LEU A 307 -8.98 -2.69 -11.29
CA LEU A 307 -10.39 -2.36 -11.49
C LEU A 307 -10.72 -0.98 -10.94
N PHE A 308 -10.24 -0.69 -9.72
CA PHE A 308 -10.48 0.56 -9.03
C PHE A 308 -9.34 0.88 -8.05
N ILE A 309 -9.11 2.16 -7.84
CA ILE A 309 -8.40 2.70 -6.69
C ILE A 309 -9.44 3.25 -5.71
N TYR A 310 -9.06 3.39 -4.45
CA TYR A 310 -9.90 4.04 -3.46
C TYR A 310 -9.40 5.45 -3.22
N CYS A 311 -10.31 6.40 -3.05
CA CYS A 311 -10.04 7.81 -2.93
C CYS A 311 -10.78 8.40 -1.75
N GLN A 312 -10.08 9.19 -0.95
CA GLN A 312 -10.67 9.98 0.12
C GLN A 312 -11.64 10.99 -0.48
N ASP A 313 -12.92 10.92 -0.16
CA ASP A 313 -13.88 11.95 -0.56
C ASP A 313 -14.00 13.01 0.55
N PRO A 314 -13.52 14.24 0.33
CA PRO A 314 -13.54 15.29 1.35
C PRO A 314 -14.96 15.72 1.75
N LYS A 315 -15.99 15.36 0.96
CA LYS A 315 -17.40 15.65 1.25
C LYS A 315 -18.03 14.64 2.19
N VAL A 316 -17.40 13.47 2.39
CA VAL A 316 -17.87 12.43 3.31
C VAL A 316 -17.11 12.55 4.62
N LYS A 317 -17.82 12.90 5.70
CA LYS A 317 -17.23 12.97 7.04
C LYS A 317 -17.10 11.57 7.65
N GLY A 318 -15.99 11.27 8.31
CA GLY A 318 -15.76 10.04 9.10
C GLY A 318 -14.63 9.16 8.55
N SER A 319 -14.36 8.04 9.22
CA SER A 319 -13.31 7.07 8.84
C SER A 319 -13.67 6.17 7.63
N LEU A 320 -14.90 6.26 7.12
CA LEU A 320 -15.43 5.53 5.95
C LEU A 320 -15.53 6.44 4.71
N SER A 321 -14.58 7.33 4.55
CA SER A 321 -14.58 8.37 3.51
C SER A 321 -13.97 7.93 2.17
N CYS A 322 -13.49 6.68 2.07
CA CYS A 322 -12.89 6.18 0.83
C CYS A 322 -13.96 5.68 -0.15
N ARG A 323 -13.97 6.22 -1.36
CA ARG A 323 -14.85 5.84 -2.47
C ARG A 323 -14.03 5.36 -3.67
N ASP A 324 -14.62 4.53 -4.52
CA ASP A 324 -13.98 3.90 -5.68
C ASP A 324 -13.86 4.84 -6.89
N ALA A 325 -12.64 4.97 -7.43
CA ALA A 325 -12.36 5.59 -8.71
C ALA A 325 -11.80 4.56 -9.68
N GLN A 326 -12.12 4.67 -10.97
CA GLN A 326 -11.62 3.76 -11.97
C GLN A 326 -10.10 3.91 -12.15
N THR A 327 -9.39 2.79 -12.07
CA THR A 327 -7.95 2.72 -12.33
C THR A 327 -7.66 2.98 -13.82
N PRO A 328 -6.75 3.91 -14.15
CA PRO A 328 -6.25 4.08 -15.52
C PRO A 328 -5.50 2.87 -16.06
N GLU A 329 -5.67 2.64 -17.36
CA GLU A 329 -4.86 1.67 -18.09
C GLU A 329 -3.39 2.14 -18.10
N GLY A 330 -2.48 1.22 -17.84
CA GLY A 330 -1.07 1.56 -17.63
C GLY A 330 -0.69 2.03 -16.24
N MET A 331 -1.67 2.27 -15.36
CA MET A 331 -1.36 2.58 -13.97
C MET A 331 -0.55 1.43 -13.37
N PRO A 332 0.58 1.71 -12.73
CA PRO A 332 1.36 0.69 -12.06
C PRO A 332 0.54 -0.06 -10.99
N CYS A 333 0.67 -1.38 -10.95
CA CYS A 333 -0.05 -2.24 -9.99
C CYS A 333 0.89 -3.14 -9.17
N ASP A 334 2.17 -3.20 -9.56
CA ASP A 334 3.23 -3.88 -8.82
C ASP A 334 4.57 -3.41 -9.39
N HIS A 335 5.67 -3.86 -8.78
CA HIS A 335 6.99 -3.71 -9.38
C HIS A 335 7.02 -4.40 -10.75
N ASP A 336 7.42 -3.65 -11.79
CA ASP A 336 7.44 -4.11 -13.20
C ASP A 336 6.08 -4.59 -13.75
N LYS A 337 4.95 -4.19 -13.15
CA LYS A 337 3.61 -4.50 -13.66
C LYS A 337 2.74 -3.26 -13.78
N VAL A 338 1.84 -3.28 -14.76
CA VAL A 338 0.85 -2.23 -14.99
C VAL A 338 -0.52 -2.83 -15.21
N CYS A 339 -1.55 -2.03 -14.99
CA CYS A 339 -2.92 -2.40 -15.30
C CYS A 339 -3.14 -2.44 -16.81
N SER A 340 -3.62 -3.57 -17.31
CA SER A 340 -4.06 -3.74 -18.68
C SER A 340 -5.38 -4.51 -18.68
N LEU A 341 -6.42 -3.85 -19.18
CA LEU A 341 -7.78 -4.34 -19.29
C LEU A 341 -8.30 -4.88 -17.96
N GLY A 342 -7.98 -4.23 -16.83
CA GLY A 342 -8.41 -4.69 -15.52
C GLY A 342 -7.56 -5.80 -14.89
N LYS A 343 -6.43 -6.19 -15.51
CA LYS A 343 -5.47 -7.16 -14.97
C LYS A 343 -4.12 -6.52 -14.71
N CYS A 344 -3.40 -6.98 -13.70
CA CYS A 344 -2.05 -6.55 -13.39
C CYS A 344 -1.03 -7.38 -14.19
N VAL A 345 -0.60 -6.85 -15.33
CA VAL A 345 0.26 -7.58 -16.28
C VAL A 345 1.71 -7.11 -16.22
N PRO A 346 2.70 -8.00 -16.47
CA PRO A 346 4.10 -7.60 -16.58
C PRO A 346 4.32 -6.54 -17.66
N ASN A 347 5.02 -5.47 -17.30
CA ASN A 347 5.48 -4.43 -18.21
C ASN A 347 6.78 -3.81 -17.70
N SER A 348 7.89 -4.48 -17.99
CA SER A 348 9.23 -4.03 -17.64
C SER A 348 9.67 -2.77 -18.40
N SER A 349 8.90 -2.30 -19.39
CA SER A 349 9.20 -1.07 -20.13
C SER A 349 8.68 0.19 -19.42
N SER A 350 7.66 0.06 -18.56
CA SER A 350 7.08 1.16 -17.80
C SER A 350 8.06 1.75 -16.78
N LYS A 351 8.43 3.02 -16.96
CA LYS A 351 9.27 3.75 -16.00
C LYS A 351 8.58 3.90 -14.63
N PHE A 352 7.26 4.04 -14.63
CA PHE A 352 6.48 4.19 -13.41
C PHE A 352 6.41 2.88 -12.62
N ALA A 353 6.19 1.75 -13.28
CA ALA A 353 6.18 0.45 -12.62
C ALA A 353 7.54 0.07 -12.01
N ARG A 354 8.65 0.44 -12.67
CA ARG A 354 10.01 0.26 -12.12
C ARG A 354 10.31 1.13 -10.91
N ALA A 355 9.62 2.27 -10.78
CA ALA A 355 9.81 3.19 -9.66
C ALA A 355 9.03 2.73 -8.41
N ILE A 356 8.10 1.77 -8.55
CA ILE A 356 7.39 1.19 -7.40
C ILE A 356 8.34 0.32 -6.58
N GLU A 357 8.35 0.59 -5.29
CA GLU A 357 9.00 -0.24 -4.30
C GLU A 357 8.16 -1.51 -4.04
N PRO A 358 8.76 -2.72 -4.07
CA PRO A 358 8.03 -3.96 -3.81
C PRO A 358 7.27 -3.90 -2.47
N GLY A 359 5.96 -4.19 -2.50
CA GLY A 359 5.10 -4.12 -1.31
C GLY A 359 4.60 -2.72 -0.94
N CYS A 360 4.95 -1.69 -1.71
CA CYS A 360 4.51 -0.31 -1.50
C CYS A 360 3.99 0.34 -2.81
N MET A 361 2.98 -0.30 -3.41
CA MET A 361 2.44 0.08 -4.71
C MET A 361 2.03 1.56 -4.78
N LEU A 362 1.25 2.03 -3.79
CA LEU A 362 0.69 3.38 -3.74
C LEU A 362 1.64 4.43 -3.14
N GLY A 363 2.87 4.03 -2.79
CA GLY A 363 3.76 4.88 -2.02
C GLY A 363 3.24 5.25 -0.62
N ASP A 364 3.79 6.32 -0.06
CA ASP A 364 3.29 6.91 1.18
C ASP A 364 2.03 7.74 0.88
N GLN A 365 1.01 7.60 1.70
CA GLN A 365 -0.15 8.48 1.62
C GLN A 365 0.25 9.91 1.93
N GLU A 366 -0.22 10.86 1.12
CA GLU A 366 0.03 12.29 1.31
C GLU A 366 -0.44 12.77 2.69
N VAL A 367 -1.59 12.25 3.15
CA VAL A 367 -2.19 12.57 4.44
C VAL A 367 -2.58 11.29 5.17
N ILE A 368 -2.14 11.18 6.43
CA ILE A 368 -2.59 10.13 7.33
C ILE A 368 -3.31 10.71 8.54
N PHE A 369 -4.31 10.00 9.05
CA PHE A 369 -5.05 10.42 10.23
C PHE A 369 -4.58 9.67 11.48
N LEU A 370 -4.13 10.42 12.49
CA LEU A 370 -3.73 9.89 13.80
C LEU A 370 -4.48 10.66 14.90
N GLY A 371 -5.30 9.94 15.68
CA GLY A 371 -6.14 10.58 16.71
C GLY A 371 -7.12 11.63 16.17
N GLY A 372 -7.59 11.46 14.92
CA GLY A 372 -8.49 12.40 14.25
C GLY A 372 -7.82 13.66 13.69
N ARG A 373 -6.48 13.74 13.71
CA ARG A 373 -5.71 14.84 13.12
C ARG A 373 -4.94 14.36 11.90
N GLU A 374 -4.89 15.20 10.89
CA GLU A 374 -4.02 15.02 9.72
C GLU A 374 -2.56 15.13 10.16
N THR A 375 -1.73 14.23 9.64
CA THR A 375 -0.29 14.19 9.91
C THR A 375 0.44 13.56 8.72
N THR A 376 1.77 13.70 8.68
CA THR A 376 2.62 13.04 7.68
C THR A 376 3.18 11.73 8.22
N CYS A 377 3.67 10.84 7.35
CA CYS A 377 4.32 9.60 7.77
C CYS A 377 5.50 9.83 8.74
N GLU A 378 6.29 10.88 8.51
CA GLU A 378 7.38 11.25 9.43
C GLU A 378 6.86 11.68 10.81
N GLN A 379 5.83 12.53 10.83
CA GLN A 379 5.24 12.99 12.09
C GLN A 379 4.58 11.84 12.87
N ALA A 380 3.87 10.93 12.18
CA ALA A 380 3.32 9.75 12.82
C ALA A 380 4.41 8.82 13.33
N TYR A 381 5.50 8.61 12.59
CA TYR A 381 6.65 7.84 13.08
C TYR A 381 7.24 8.46 14.34
N ASN A 382 7.38 9.78 14.39
CA ASN A 382 7.88 10.48 15.58
C ASN A 382 6.93 10.33 16.79
N GLN A 383 5.63 10.17 16.55
CA GLN A 383 4.62 9.99 17.62
C GLN A 383 4.51 8.54 18.09
N LEU A 384 4.45 7.60 17.16
CA LEU A 384 4.21 6.16 17.38
C LEU A 384 5.49 5.37 17.60
N GLY A 385 6.61 5.85 17.07
CA GLY A 385 7.89 5.16 17.06
C GLY A 385 8.00 4.10 15.96
N PRO A 386 9.04 3.25 16.05
CA PRO A 386 9.31 2.17 15.10
C PRO A 386 8.17 1.17 14.88
N ASP A 387 7.27 0.99 15.86
CA ASP A 387 6.08 0.12 15.78
C ASP A 387 5.25 0.43 14.53
N MET A 388 5.22 1.71 14.11
CA MET A 388 4.46 2.13 12.93
C MET A 388 4.87 1.38 11.66
N CYS A 389 6.11 0.93 11.59
CA CYS A 389 6.71 0.24 10.44
C CYS A 389 6.78 -1.27 10.62
N ASP A 390 6.17 -1.82 11.67
CA ASP A 390 5.93 -3.26 11.79
C ASP A 390 4.82 -3.66 10.80
N GLU A 391 4.96 -4.78 10.09
CA GLU A 391 3.97 -5.28 9.12
C GLU A 391 2.57 -5.46 9.73
N SER A 392 2.50 -5.71 11.03
CA SER A 392 1.23 -5.83 11.77
C SER A 392 0.54 -4.49 12.05
N HIS A 393 1.24 -3.36 11.90
CA HIS A 393 0.71 -2.05 12.24
C HIS A 393 -0.15 -1.48 11.10
N PRO A 394 -1.40 -1.05 11.35
CA PRO A 394 -2.28 -0.49 10.32
C PRO A 394 -1.82 0.84 9.69
N LYS A 395 -0.63 1.33 10.04
CA LYS A 395 -0.05 2.54 9.44
C LYS A 395 1.14 2.23 8.56
N GLN A 396 1.66 1.00 8.62
CA GLN A 396 2.76 0.55 7.79
C GLN A 396 2.37 0.63 6.31
N TYR A 397 1.15 0.20 5.95
CA TYR A 397 0.69 0.30 4.57
C TYR A 397 0.55 1.75 4.12
N GLN A 398 0.07 2.66 5.00
CA GLN A 398 -0.08 4.08 4.68
C GLN A 398 1.26 4.81 4.50
N CYS A 399 2.35 4.25 5.03
CA CYS A 399 3.66 4.86 5.11
C CYS A 399 4.77 3.90 4.65
N CYS A 400 4.47 3.08 3.64
CA CYS A 400 5.30 1.94 3.28
C CYS A 400 6.65 2.36 2.68
N ASN A 401 6.73 3.46 1.94
CA ASN A 401 7.98 3.96 1.36
C ASN A 401 8.85 4.54 2.47
N PHE A 402 8.27 5.35 3.35
CA PHE A 402 8.94 5.88 4.53
C PHE A 402 9.48 4.73 5.41
N CYS A 403 8.67 3.71 5.66
CA CYS A 403 9.06 2.56 6.46
C CYS A 403 10.17 1.73 5.78
N ALA A 404 10.08 1.48 4.48
CA ALA A 404 11.13 0.81 3.71
C ALA A 404 12.46 1.57 3.76
N GLN A 405 12.42 2.90 3.64
CA GLN A 405 13.62 3.74 3.77
C GLN A 405 14.24 3.65 5.17
N LYS A 406 13.41 3.69 6.23
CA LYS A 406 13.90 3.50 7.61
C LYS A 406 14.52 2.11 7.79
N GLN A 407 13.94 1.07 7.19
CA GLN A 407 14.45 -0.31 7.27
C GLN A 407 15.79 -0.47 6.54
N ARG A 408 15.98 0.17 5.38
CA ARG A 408 17.28 0.19 4.68
C ARG A 408 18.38 0.90 5.47
N GLY A 409 18.00 1.94 6.22
CA GLY A 409 18.92 2.65 7.12
C GLY A 409 19.19 1.92 8.45
N ALA A 410 18.49 0.82 8.72
CA ALA A 410 18.68 0.05 9.94
C ALA A 410 20.03 -0.68 9.95
N THR A 411 20.63 -0.80 11.14
CA THR A 411 21.83 -1.63 11.33
C THR A 411 21.51 -3.10 11.02
N LYS A 412 22.55 -3.89 10.66
CA LYS A 412 22.45 -5.35 10.39
C LYS A 412 21.56 -6.02 11.45
N GLY A 413 20.38 -6.47 11.04
CA GLY A 413 19.33 -7.00 11.94
C GLY A 413 17.98 -6.28 11.84
N GLY A 414 17.82 -5.25 11.00
CA GLY A 414 16.53 -4.59 10.76
C GLY A 414 16.07 -3.69 11.90
N CYS A 415 16.98 -3.29 12.79
CA CYS A 415 16.67 -2.45 13.92
C CYS A 415 16.45 -0.98 13.52
N LEU A 416 15.18 -0.56 13.54
CA LEU A 416 14.72 0.82 13.24
C LEU A 416 14.95 1.82 14.39
N GLY A 417 15.17 1.32 15.61
CA GLY A 417 15.25 2.12 16.82
C GLY A 417 14.59 1.43 18.02
N ASP A 418 14.73 2.03 19.19
CA ASP A 418 13.95 1.58 20.35
C ASP A 418 12.51 2.06 20.24
N PHE A 419 11.61 1.19 20.66
CA PHE A 419 10.20 1.50 20.80
C PHE A 419 10.05 2.54 21.93
N LYS A 420 9.07 3.43 21.82
CA LYS A 420 8.82 4.49 22.81
C LYS A 420 8.61 3.91 24.21
N SER A 421 7.97 2.74 24.27
CA SER A 421 7.84 1.95 25.50
C SER A 421 7.69 0.46 25.21
N VAL A 422 8.10 -0.36 26.17
CA VAL A 422 7.89 -1.81 26.23
C VAL A 422 7.14 -2.16 27.51
N ASN A 423 6.26 -3.16 27.43
CA ASN A 423 5.49 -3.61 28.58
C ASN A 423 6.34 -4.58 29.40
N VAL A 424 6.76 -4.16 30.60
CA VAL A 424 7.54 -4.96 31.54
C VAL A 424 6.77 -5.00 32.85
N ASP A 425 6.45 -6.20 33.32
CA ASP A 425 5.61 -6.41 34.51
C ASP A 425 4.25 -5.69 34.41
N ARG A 426 3.63 -5.67 33.20
CA ARG A 426 2.39 -4.95 32.87
C ARG A 426 2.46 -3.41 33.02
N VAL A 427 3.66 -2.86 33.10
CA VAL A 427 3.91 -1.42 33.11
C VAL A 427 4.65 -1.03 31.84
N ALA A 428 4.16 -0.02 31.13
CA ALA A 428 4.86 0.58 30.00
C ALA A 428 6.11 1.31 30.50
N ARG A 429 7.29 0.90 30.03
CA ARG A 429 8.59 1.45 30.43
C ARG A 429 9.40 1.82 29.20
N SER A 430 10.28 2.81 29.31
CA SER A 430 11.29 3.05 28.25
C SER A 430 12.22 1.83 28.12
N CYS A 431 12.87 1.66 26.96
CA CYS A 431 13.83 0.56 26.79
C CYS A 431 15.00 0.63 27.79
N SER A 432 15.46 1.83 28.14
CA SER A 432 16.47 2.02 29.18
C SER A 432 15.98 1.58 30.58
N ASP A 433 14.72 1.87 30.92
CA ASP A 433 14.15 1.46 32.21
C ASP A 433 13.85 -0.04 32.25
N ALA A 434 13.42 -0.61 31.12
CA ALA A 434 13.23 -2.04 30.96
C ALA A 434 14.55 -2.80 31.14
N VAL A 435 15.65 -2.29 30.58
CA VAL A 435 16.99 -2.83 30.81
C VAL A 435 17.39 -2.70 32.28
N ARG A 436 17.14 -1.56 32.92
CA ARG A 436 17.44 -1.38 34.36
C ARG A 436 16.65 -2.35 35.24
N ARG A 437 15.42 -2.67 34.84
CA ARG A 437 14.49 -3.51 35.61
C ARG A 437 14.71 -5.01 35.43
N LEU A 438 14.90 -5.46 34.19
CA LEU A 438 15.02 -6.88 33.86
C LEU A 438 16.48 -7.32 33.71
N GLY A 439 17.41 -6.38 33.58
CA GLY A 439 18.76 -6.64 33.10
C GLY A 439 18.78 -6.75 31.57
N ARG A 440 19.84 -6.20 30.97
CA ARG A 440 20.00 -6.14 29.49
C ARG A 440 19.92 -7.50 28.83
N ASN A 441 20.53 -8.53 29.44
CA ASN A 441 20.52 -9.89 28.89
C ASN A 441 19.14 -10.52 28.86
N ASN A 442 18.30 -10.32 29.90
CA ASN A 442 16.96 -10.91 29.92
C ASN A 442 16.06 -10.20 28.90
N LEU A 443 16.12 -8.87 28.82
CA LEU A 443 15.34 -8.12 27.84
C LEU A 443 15.78 -8.41 26.40
N CYS A 444 17.09 -8.47 26.14
CA CYS A 444 17.62 -8.61 24.78
C CYS A 444 17.76 -10.06 24.29
N LYS A 445 17.62 -11.08 25.16
CA LYS A 445 17.48 -12.49 24.75
C LYS A 445 16.02 -12.86 24.48
N ASP A 446 15.09 -12.20 25.15
CA ASP A 446 13.67 -12.33 24.86
C ASP A 446 13.35 -11.77 23.47
N SER A 447 12.61 -12.52 22.64
CA SER A 447 12.31 -12.11 21.26
C SER A 447 11.46 -10.84 21.19
N TYR A 448 10.60 -10.62 22.19
CA TYR A 448 9.78 -9.41 22.26
C TYR A 448 10.62 -8.20 22.68
N GLY A 449 11.41 -8.33 23.75
CA GLY A 449 12.29 -7.28 24.24
C GLY A 449 13.41 -6.93 23.25
N SER A 450 14.01 -7.91 22.58
CA SER A 450 15.07 -7.68 21.59
C SER A 450 14.56 -6.99 20.32
N LYS A 451 13.35 -7.33 19.85
CA LYS A 451 12.71 -6.66 18.72
C LYS A 451 12.30 -5.23 19.07
N ARG A 452 11.69 -5.01 20.25
CA ARG A 452 11.20 -3.69 20.65
C ARG A 452 12.27 -2.73 21.17
N CYS A 453 13.32 -3.25 21.80
CA CYS A 453 14.43 -2.45 22.31
C CYS A 453 15.69 -2.67 21.50
N CYS A 454 15.54 -2.79 20.19
CA CYS A 454 16.60 -3.27 19.32
C CYS A 454 17.83 -2.34 19.32
N LYS A 455 17.68 -1.01 19.46
CA LYS A 455 18.83 -0.07 19.48
C LYS A 455 19.56 -0.17 20.81
N THR A 456 18.80 -0.27 21.90
CA THR A 456 19.29 -0.56 23.24
C THR A 456 19.97 -1.94 23.27
N CYS A 457 19.54 -2.91 22.46
CA CYS A 457 20.12 -4.25 22.39
C CYS A 457 21.28 -4.38 21.38
N ALA A 458 21.33 -3.57 20.32
CA ALA A 458 22.30 -3.69 19.22
C ALA A 458 23.76 -3.42 19.64
N ASN A 459 23.98 -2.68 20.73
CA ASN A 459 25.31 -2.44 21.28
C ASN A 459 25.83 -3.59 22.16
N LEU A 460 25.22 -4.78 22.08
CA LEU A 460 25.74 -5.98 22.73
C LEU A 460 26.90 -6.56 21.91
N LYS A 461 28.13 -6.36 22.41
CA LYS A 461 29.04 -7.49 22.43
C LYS A 461 28.50 -8.40 23.53
N ILE A 462 28.01 -9.58 23.18
CA ILE A 462 27.69 -10.62 24.15
C ILE A 462 29.04 -11.06 24.74
N SER A 463 29.57 -10.30 25.69
CA SER A 463 30.45 -10.87 26.70
C SER A 463 29.55 -11.23 27.87
N ASP A 464 29.81 -12.37 28.49
CA ASP A 464 29.14 -12.80 29.73
C ASP A 464 29.48 -11.89 30.94
N GLU A 465 30.02 -10.69 30.69
CA GLU A 465 30.52 -9.76 31.67
C GLU A 465 29.47 -8.67 31.98
N CYS A 466 28.79 -8.87 33.11
CA CYS A 466 28.47 -7.87 34.10
C CYS A 466 28.30 -6.39 33.67
N TYR A 467 27.05 -5.90 33.59
CA TYR A 467 26.73 -4.58 33.00
C TYR A 467 26.40 -3.46 34.00
N GLY A 468 26.62 -3.65 35.30
CA GLY A 468 26.23 -2.68 36.32
C GLY A 468 25.52 -3.30 37.52
N ASP A 469 25.18 -2.45 38.48
CA ASP A 469 24.28 -2.77 39.58
C ASP A 469 22.86 -2.32 39.24
N GLU A 470 21.87 -3.13 39.61
CA GLU A 470 20.48 -2.69 39.68
C GLU A 470 20.31 -1.61 40.75
N SER A 471 19.30 -0.75 40.58
CA SER A 471 19.04 0.34 41.52
C SER A 471 18.72 -0.16 42.92
N THR A 472 18.03 -1.31 43.01
CA THR A 472 17.73 -2.00 44.27
C THR A 472 17.82 -3.52 44.13
N VAL A 473 18.17 -4.19 45.22
CA VAL A 473 18.11 -5.65 45.40
C VAL A 473 17.32 -5.95 46.67
N ASN A 474 16.44 -6.95 46.60
CA ASN A 474 15.68 -7.39 47.76
C ASN A 474 16.56 -8.29 48.63
N VAL A 475 16.70 -7.93 49.91
CA VAL A 475 17.38 -8.71 50.94
C VAL A 475 16.45 -8.79 52.14
N ASP A 476 16.01 -10.00 52.49
CA ASP A 476 15.10 -10.26 53.61
C ASP A 476 13.78 -9.47 53.56
N ASN A 477 13.21 -9.27 52.36
CA ASN A 477 11.99 -8.51 52.05
C ASN A 477 12.14 -6.98 52.03
N ASP A 478 13.33 -6.45 52.27
CA ASP A 478 13.62 -5.02 52.16
C ASP A 478 14.42 -4.71 50.88
N GLU A 479 14.16 -3.56 50.26
CA GLU A 479 14.91 -3.10 49.08
C GLU A 479 16.13 -2.25 49.48
N TYR A 480 17.32 -2.69 49.08
CA TYR A 480 18.57 -1.96 49.31
C TYR A 480 19.26 -1.62 47.98
N SER A 481 20.03 -0.54 47.91
CA SER A 481 21.04 -0.41 46.86
C SER A 481 22.06 -1.54 46.98
N CYS A 482 22.78 -1.88 45.90
CA CYS A 482 23.77 -2.96 45.96
C CYS A 482 24.87 -2.72 47.03
N ALA A 483 25.31 -1.47 47.20
CA ALA A 483 26.21 -1.10 48.30
C ALA A 483 25.55 -1.24 49.70
N GLY A 484 24.27 -0.91 49.82
CA GLY A 484 23.49 -1.11 51.04
C GLY A 484 23.32 -2.59 51.38
N ALA A 485 23.08 -3.42 50.38
CA ALA A 485 22.97 -4.87 50.53
C ALA A 485 24.31 -5.49 50.96
N VAL A 486 25.44 -5.05 50.38
CA VAL A 486 26.78 -5.45 50.83
C VAL A 486 26.99 -5.07 52.29
N SER A 487 26.58 -3.87 52.70
CA SER A 487 26.72 -3.42 54.09
C SER A 487 25.85 -4.24 55.06
N LYS A 488 24.69 -4.73 54.59
CA LYS A 488 23.73 -5.47 55.41
C LYS A 488 24.10 -6.94 55.61
N ILE A 489 24.41 -7.67 54.52
CA ILE A 489 24.63 -9.12 54.55
C ILE A 489 26.07 -9.53 54.24
N GLY A 490 26.94 -8.58 53.89
CA GLY A 490 28.31 -8.85 53.47
C GLY A 490 28.41 -9.18 51.98
N VAL A 491 29.54 -8.81 51.39
CA VAL A 491 29.78 -8.98 49.95
C VAL A 491 29.75 -10.44 49.50
N ASN A 492 30.27 -11.35 50.33
CA ASN A 492 30.25 -12.78 50.02
C ASN A 492 28.84 -13.35 49.98
N ALA A 493 27.97 -12.98 50.93
CA ALA A 493 26.59 -13.46 50.95
C ALA A 493 25.81 -12.94 49.74
N LEU A 494 25.98 -11.65 49.40
CA LEU A 494 25.34 -11.04 48.24
C LEU A 494 25.85 -11.64 46.92
N CYS A 495 27.17 -11.76 46.77
CA CYS A 495 27.80 -12.10 45.49
C CYS A 495 27.97 -13.61 45.25
N LYS A 496 27.84 -14.47 46.27
CA LYS A 496 27.73 -15.93 46.06
C LYS A 496 26.29 -16.37 45.81
N ASN A 497 25.31 -15.57 46.22
CA ASN A 497 23.92 -15.79 45.86
C ASN A 497 23.71 -15.45 44.37
N SER A 498 23.21 -16.39 43.57
CA SER A 498 23.01 -16.18 42.12
C SER A 498 22.06 -15.02 41.79
N TYR A 499 21.08 -14.73 42.66
CA TYR A 499 20.19 -13.58 42.53
C TYR A 499 20.92 -12.27 42.83
N GLY A 500 21.66 -12.23 43.95
CA GLY A 500 22.43 -11.06 44.36
C GLY A 500 23.58 -10.74 43.39
N ASN A 501 24.34 -11.75 42.97
CA ASN A 501 25.41 -11.62 41.97
C ASN A 501 24.88 -11.05 40.65
N ARG A 502 23.75 -11.56 40.16
CA ARG A 502 23.18 -11.10 38.89
C ARG A 502 22.69 -9.65 38.96
N ARG A 503 22.07 -9.25 40.08
CA ARG A 503 21.51 -7.90 40.25
C ARG A 503 22.55 -6.87 40.68
N CYS A 504 23.54 -7.27 41.47
CA CYS A 504 24.59 -6.39 42.00
C CYS A 504 25.94 -6.69 41.38
N CYS A 505 25.91 -6.91 40.07
CA CYS A 505 27.03 -7.52 39.39
C CYS A 505 28.26 -6.62 39.45
N LYS A 506 28.14 -5.30 39.23
CA LYS A 506 29.29 -4.39 39.27
C LYS A 506 29.89 -4.31 40.67
N THR A 507 29.05 -4.17 41.69
CA THR A 507 29.45 -4.24 43.10
C THR A 507 30.20 -5.55 43.38
N CYS A 508 29.72 -6.67 42.83
CA CYS A 508 30.35 -7.98 42.98
C CYS A 508 31.65 -8.16 42.19
N SER A 509 31.75 -7.59 40.98
CA SER A 509 32.98 -7.64 40.18
C SER A 509 34.06 -6.73 40.75
N ASP A 510 33.68 -5.52 41.18
CA ASP A 510 34.59 -4.52 41.75
C ASP A 510 35.13 -4.98 43.11
N ALA A 511 34.34 -5.73 43.86
CA ALA A 511 34.75 -6.31 45.13
C ALA A 511 35.82 -7.40 44.99
N LYS A 512 36.18 -7.85 43.77
CA LYS A 512 37.11 -8.96 43.49
C LYS A 512 36.92 -10.08 44.50
N VAL A 513 35.81 -10.81 44.40
CA VAL A 513 35.52 -11.97 45.25
C VAL A 513 36.59 -13.04 45.02
N SER A 514 37.73 -12.87 45.67
CA SER A 514 38.75 -13.88 45.86
C SER A 514 38.17 -14.95 46.78
N ASP A 515 38.52 -16.21 46.56
CA ASP A 515 38.22 -17.27 47.53
C ASP A 515 38.90 -17.01 48.89
N ASP A 516 39.81 -16.02 48.96
CA ASP A 516 40.48 -15.58 50.18
C ASP A 516 39.77 -14.40 50.85
N CYS A 517 39.18 -14.71 52.00
CA CYS A 517 38.76 -13.85 53.13
C CYS A 517 38.84 -12.32 52.96
N TYR A 518 37.68 -11.65 52.92
CA TYR A 518 37.59 -10.17 52.80
C TYR A 518 37.15 -9.43 54.09
N GLY A 519 36.92 -10.15 55.19
CA GLY A 519 36.44 -9.56 56.43
C GLY A 519 35.67 -10.54 57.29
N ASP A 520 35.50 -10.20 58.56
CA ASP A 520 34.59 -10.92 59.43
C ASP A 520 33.14 -10.62 59.03
N GLU A 521 32.30 -11.65 58.97
CA GLU A 521 30.87 -11.49 58.88
C GLU A 521 30.33 -10.79 60.14
N SER A 522 29.20 -10.09 59.99
CA SER A 522 28.59 -9.33 61.08
C SER A 522 28.22 -10.21 62.29
N TYR A 523 27.97 -11.50 62.08
CA TYR A 523 27.80 -12.49 63.14
C TYR A 523 28.16 -13.93 62.69
N VAL A 524 28.47 -14.77 63.65
CA VAL A 524 28.63 -16.23 63.56
C VAL A 524 27.82 -16.88 64.69
N ASN A 525 27.21 -18.03 64.43
CA ASN A 525 26.50 -18.78 65.46
C ASN A 525 27.48 -19.64 66.25
N VAL A 526 27.58 -19.38 67.55
CA VAL A 526 28.26 -20.24 68.53
C VAL A 526 27.18 -20.76 69.47
N ASP A 527 27.02 -22.09 69.53
CA ASP A 527 25.95 -22.76 70.31
C ASP A 527 24.54 -22.21 70.04
N ASN A 528 24.22 -21.99 68.76
CA ASN A 528 22.97 -21.42 68.26
C ASN A 528 22.65 -19.98 68.70
N ILE A 529 23.64 -19.25 69.23
CA ILE A 529 23.48 -17.82 69.56
C ILE A 529 24.31 -17.00 68.55
N PRO A 530 23.71 -16.03 67.83
CA PRO A 530 24.45 -15.13 66.96
C PRO A 530 25.39 -14.25 67.78
N LYS A 531 26.67 -14.27 67.44
CA LYS A 531 27.72 -13.49 68.09
C LYS A 531 28.57 -12.81 67.04
N SER A 532 29.05 -11.60 67.31
CA SER A 532 30.09 -11.01 66.49
C SER A 532 31.35 -11.89 66.52
N CYS A 533 32.19 -11.79 65.49
CA CYS A 533 33.41 -12.62 65.43
C CYS A 533 34.35 -12.39 66.62
N SER A 534 34.42 -11.18 67.18
CA SER A 534 35.17 -10.89 68.40
C SER A 534 34.59 -11.59 69.63
N GLU A 535 33.26 -11.61 69.79
CA GLU A 535 32.60 -12.32 70.89
C GLU A 535 32.75 -13.84 70.75
N ALA A 536 32.60 -14.37 69.53
CA ALA A 536 32.79 -15.78 69.24
C ALA A 536 34.23 -16.24 69.54
N PHE A 537 35.21 -15.38 69.33
CA PHE A 537 36.62 -15.63 69.67
C PHE A 537 36.85 -15.84 71.17
N ILE A 538 36.10 -15.10 72.01
CA ILE A 538 36.17 -15.22 73.46
C ILE A 538 35.51 -16.52 73.92
N LEU A 539 34.37 -16.87 73.32
CA LEU A 539 33.55 -18.01 73.75
C LEU A 539 34.08 -19.37 73.27
N ALA A 540 34.46 -19.49 72.00
CA ALA A 540 34.82 -20.78 71.39
C ALA A 540 36.31 -21.12 71.45
N THR A 541 37.11 -20.31 72.17
CA THR A 541 38.57 -20.19 72.06
C THR A 541 39.05 -19.83 70.63
N PRO A 542 40.08 -18.99 70.47
CA PRO A 542 40.61 -18.64 69.15
C PRO A 542 40.99 -19.86 68.29
N LYS A 543 41.54 -20.91 68.94
CA LYS A 543 41.90 -22.17 68.26
C LYS A 543 40.66 -22.92 67.78
N GLY A 544 39.61 -23.01 68.61
CA GLY A 544 38.37 -23.71 68.26
C GLY A 544 37.62 -23.03 67.13
N LEU A 545 37.47 -21.70 67.20
CA LEU A 545 36.77 -20.94 66.17
C LEU A 545 37.51 -20.99 64.82
N CYS A 546 38.83 -20.88 64.82
CA CYS A 546 39.62 -20.82 63.58
C CYS A 546 40.05 -22.18 63.02
N ALA A 547 39.97 -23.25 63.81
CA ALA A 547 40.11 -24.60 63.29
C ALA A 547 38.80 -25.12 62.66
N ASN A 548 37.65 -24.62 63.11
CA ASN A 548 36.36 -24.94 62.51
C ASN A 548 36.21 -24.25 61.15
N SER A 549 35.94 -24.99 60.08
CA SER A 549 35.79 -24.42 58.73
C SER A 549 34.67 -23.37 58.63
N TYR A 550 33.61 -23.51 59.41
CA TYR A 550 32.52 -22.53 59.50
C TYR A 550 32.97 -21.24 60.18
N GLY A 551 33.60 -21.35 61.36
CA GLY A 551 34.13 -20.21 62.09
C GLY A 551 35.28 -19.52 61.34
N ASN A 552 36.21 -20.28 60.76
CA ASN A 552 37.32 -19.76 59.96
C ASN A 552 36.80 -19.01 58.73
N ARG A 553 35.80 -19.53 58.03
CA ARG A 553 35.24 -18.87 56.83
C ARG A 553 34.48 -17.58 57.17
N ARG A 554 33.71 -17.57 58.26
CA ARG A 554 32.88 -16.41 58.63
C ARG A 554 33.62 -15.37 59.46
N CYS A 555 34.63 -15.75 60.22
CA CYS A 555 35.45 -14.86 61.06
C CYS A 555 36.89 -14.81 60.58
N CYS A 556 37.04 -14.73 59.26
CA CYS A 556 38.29 -15.00 58.61
C CYS A 556 39.35 -13.91 58.86
N LYS A 557 38.96 -12.64 59.08
CA LYS A 557 39.89 -11.55 59.43
C LYS A 557 40.40 -11.74 60.86
N SER A 558 39.50 -12.05 61.79
CA SER A 558 39.88 -12.39 63.17
C SER A 558 40.78 -13.64 63.22
N CYS A 559 40.49 -14.65 62.39
CA CYS A 559 41.30 -15.87 62.29
C CYS A 559 42.66 -15.69 61.62
N ALA A 560 42.77 -14.81 60.63
CA ALA A 560 44.05 -14.45 60.02
C ALA A 560 44.99 -13.79 61.05
N GLY A 561 44.46 -12.88 61.87
CA GLY A 561 45.22 -12.27 62.97
C GLY A 561 45.73 -13.28 64.00
N TYR A 562 44.89 -14.26 64.36
CA TYR A 562 45.28 -15.35 65.25
C TYR A 562 46.41 -16.21 64.66
N ASN A 563 46.28 -16.65 63.40
CA ASN A 563 47.28 -17.50 62.76
C ASN A 563 48.63 -16.79 62.56
N ALA A 564 48.62 -15.49 62.25
CA ALA A 564 49.84 -14.68 62.15
C ALA A 564 50.59 -14.58 63.49
N SER A 565 49.87 -14.55 64.63
CA SER A 565 50.48 -14.49 65.96
C SER A 565 51.17 -15.80 66.39
N ARG A 566 50.76 -16.95 65.81
CA ARG A 566 51.33 -18.26 66.09
C ARG A 566 52.66 -18.52 65.38
N GLY A 567 52.92 -17.84 64.26
CA GLY A 567 54.16 -17.96 63.48
C GLY A 567 55.39 -17.29 64.11
N LYS A 568 55.25 -16.57 65.23
CA LYS A 568 56.35 -15.79 65.85
C LYS A 568 56.86 -16.31 67.21
N ARG A 569 56.41 -17.46 67.71
CA ARG A 569 56.96 -18.06 68.95
C ARG A 569 57.48 -19.47 68.69
N SER A 570 58.76 -19.59 68.37
CA SER A 570 59.52 -20.82 68.55
C SER A 570 59.84 -21.01 70.04
N PHE A 571 59.67 -22.25 70.48
CA PHE A 571 59.86 -22.77 71.83
C PHE A 571 61.26 -22.50 72.40
N GLU A 572 61.33 -21.96 73.62
CA GLU A 572 62.36 -22.34 74.60
C GLU A 572 61.64 -23.04 75.76
N SER A 573 62.04 -24.29 75.97
CA SER A 573 61.71 -25.13 77.12
C SER A 573 62.53 -24.70 78.34
N LEU A 574 61.90 -24.58 79.51
CA LEU A 574 62.62 -24.59 80.78
C LEU A 574 61.85 -25.42 81.80
N ASP A 575 62.65 -26.25 82.46
CA ASP A 575 62.31 -27.42 83.23
C ASP A 575 61.64 -27.17 84.58
N LEU A 576 61.01 -28.27 85.02
CA LEU A 576 60.55 -28.58 86.37
C LEU A 576 61.62 -28.32 87.44
N VAL A 577 61.19 -27.72 88.55
CA VAL A 577 61.76 -27.98 89.89
C VAL A 577 60.59 -28.20 90.86
N GLN A 578 60.40 -29.45 91.25
CA GLN A 578 59.84 -29.81 92.54
C GLN A 578 60.99 -29.83 93.55
N GLU A 579 60.83 -29.20 94.71
CA GLU A 579 60.93 -29.89 96.00
C GLU A 579 60.39 -29.04 97.15
N SER A 580 59.98 -29.78 98.17
CA SER A 580 59.16 -29.47 99.35
C SER A 580 59.87 -28.71 100.47
N ASN A 581 59.12 -27.81 101.11
CA ASN A 581 58.75 -27.87 102.54
C ASN A 581 57.46 -27.09 102.78
#